data_AF-A0A6I1W5G3-F1
#
_entry.id   AF-A0A6I1W5G3-F1
#
_cell.length_a   1.000
_cell.length_b   1.000
_cell.length_c   1.000
_cell.angle_alpha   90.00
_cell.angle_beta   90.00
_cell.angle_gamma   90.00
#
_symmetry.space_group_name_H-M   'P 1'
#
loop_
_entity.id
_entity.type
_entity.pdbx_description
1 polymer ?
#
loop_
_entity_poly.entity_id
_entity_poly.type
_entity_poly.pdbx_seq_one_letter_code
_entity_poly.pdbx_strand_id
1 'polypeptide(L)'
;SLNFINESTEQCPLCQQKLPEDFYRHLRKVFDTTYEERIRVLESLRGQYTHSAVGLISQIDSSTYPNAKLTQLTSELKAVLIENIRLIEDKLRTPSIAVTLVSSTDLIVQINELISVEQVGIDTFNAKLRDKSRHLELITNRFWVRFRSACDELLKESQQEITNYKV
;
A
#
# COMPACT_ATOMS: atom_id res chain seq x y z
N SER A 1 1.86 -19.34 37.09
CA SER A 1 1.91 -20.78 37.39
C SER A 1 0.55 -21.41 37.13
N LEU A 2 0.46 -22.35 36.20
CA LEU A 2 -0.78 -23.07 35.87
C LEU A 2 -1.03 -24.17 36.92
N ASN A 3 -2.03 -23.97 37.78
CA ASN A 3 -2.48 -24.90 38.83
C ASN A 3 -3.55 -25.88 38.30
N PHE A 4 -3.27 -26.66 37.25
CA PHE A 4 -4.30 -27.53 36.67
C PHE A 4 -4.35 -28.96 37.24
N ILE A 5 -3.32 -29.41 37.97
CA ILE A 5 -3.27 -30.78 38.50
C ILE A 5 -2.60 -30.76 39.88
N ASN A 6 -3.27 -31.32 40.89
CA ASN A 6 -2.69 -31.52 42.21
C ASN A 6 -1.57 -32.57 42.06
N GLU A 7 -0.31 -32.22 42.34
CA GLU A 7 0.88 -33.09 42.16
C GLU A 7 0.91 -34.31 43.12
N SER A 8 -0.22 -34.68 43.72
CA SER A 8 -0.32 -35.61 44.84
C SER A 8 -0.95 -36.97 44.50
N THR A 9 -1.33 -37.24 43.25
CA THR A 9 -1.90 -38.54 42.86
C THR A 9 -0.85 -39.43 42.18
N GLU A 10 -0.48 -40.55 42.80
CA GLU A 10 0.35 -41.59 42.15
C GLU A 10 -0.41 -42.43 41.11
N GLN A 11 -1.72 -42.20 40.97
CA GLN A 11 -2.60 -42.95 40.09
C GLN A 11 -3.28 -42.03 39.08
N CYS A 12 -3.40 -42.51 37.83
CA CYS A 12 -4.08 -41.79 36.77
C CYS A 12 -5.57 -41.63 37.09
N PRO A 13 -6.15 -40.42 37.08
CA PRO A 13 -7.56 -40.22 37.41
C PRO A 13 -8.53 -40.79 36.36
N LEU A 14 -8.04 -41.16 35.17
CA LEU A 14 -8.85 -41.71 34.07
C LEU A 14 -8.90 -43.24 34.07
N CYS A 15 -7.75 -43.90 34.27
CA CYS A 15 -7.63 -45.36 34.17
C CYS A 15 -7.14 -46.03 35.46
N GLN A 16 -6.89 -45.26 36.53
CA GLN A 16 -6.43 -45.70 37.85
C GLN A 16 -5.08 -46.45 37.88
N GLN A 17 -4.36 -46.49 36.77
CA GLN A 17 -3.02 -47.10 36.71
C GLN A 17 -1.98 -46.24 37.43
N LYS A 18 -0.95 -46.89 37.99
CA LYS A 18 0.18 -46.19 38.62
C LYS A 18 0.91 -45.34 37.59
N LEU A 19 1.11 -44.07 37.90
CA LEU A 19 1.85 -43.15 37.06
C LEU A 19 3.36 -43.46 37.13
N PRO A 20 4.10 -43.33 36.03
CA PRO A 20 5.57 -43.37 36.05
C PRO A 20 6.14 -42.36 37.04
N GLU A 21 7.25 -42.68 37.71
CA GLU A 21 7.90 -41.78 38.69
C GLU A 21 8.20 -40.38 38.11
N ASP A 22 8.56 -40.31 36.83
CA ASP A 22 8.88 -39.06 36.14
C ASP A 22 7.67 -38.44 35.38
N PHE A 23 6.45 -38.93 35.58
CA PHE A 23 5.27 -38.48 34.83
C PHE A 23 5.05 -36.97 34.94
N TYR A 24 4.98 -36.43 36.16
CA TYR A 24 4.77 -34.99 36.37
C TYR A 24 5.94 -34.15 35.85
N ARG A 25 7.17 -34.66 35.91
CA ARG A 25 8.35 -34.00 35.33
C ARG A 25 8.23 -33.88 33.82
N HIS A 26 7.90 -34.98 33.13
CA HIS A 26 7.70 -34.98 31.68
C HIS A 26 6.49 -34.14 31.27
N LEU A 27 5.39 -34.23 32.02
CA LEU A 27 4.19 -33.45 31.80
C LEU A 27 4.50 -31.95 31.84
N ARG A 28 5.15 -31.47 32.91
CA ARG A 28 5.55 -30.07 33.06
C ARG A 28 6.47 -29.63 31.92
N LYS A 29 7.46 -30.46 31.59
CA LYS A 29 8.39 -30.21 30.47
C LYS A 29 7.66 -30.04 29.14
N VAL A 30 6.67 -30.89 28.83
CA VAL A 30 5.90 -30.80 27.59
C VAL A 30 5.01 -29.55 27.55
N PHE A 31 4.33 -29.22 28.65
CA PHE A 31 3.49 -28.02 28.70
C PHE A 31 4.30 -26.73 28.66
N ASP A 32 5.45 -26.68 29.34
CA ASP A 32 6.34 -25.52 29.30
C ASP A 32 6.94 -25.33 27.90
N THR A 33 7.44 -26.40 27.27
CA THR A 33 8.04 -26.33 25.92
C THR A 33 7.02 -25.87 24.87
N THR A 34 5.79 -26.40 24.91
CA THR A 34 4.74 -26.04 23.94
C THR A 34 4.21 -24.63 24.15
N TYR A 35 4.16 -24.16 25.40
CA TYR A 35 3.81 -22.78 25.72
C TYR A 35 4.89 -21.82 25.21
N GLU A 36 6.15 -22.05 25.56
CA GLU A 36 7.28 -21.21 25.11
C GLU A 36 7.35 -21.11 23.59
N GLU A 37 7.15 -22.22 22.88
CA GLU A 37 7.17 -22.20 21.41
C GLU A 37 6.04 -21.34 20.83
N ARG A 38 4.83 -21.41 21.39
CA ARG A 38 3.72 -20.55 20.97
C ARG A 38 4.01 -19.08 21.22
N ILE A 39 4.67 -18.75 22.33
CA ILE A 39 5.10 -17.38 22.62
C ILE A 39 6.13 -16.91 21.59
N ARG A 40 7.14 -17.73 21.26
CA ARG A 40 8.13 -17.38 20.21
C ARG A 40 7.49 -17.13 18.86
N VAL A 41 6.54 -17.97 18.45
CA VAL A 41 5.77 -17.79 17.21
C VAL A 41 5.02 -16.46 17.25
N LEU A 42 4.36 -16.15 18.37
CA LEU A 42 3.62 -14.90 18.54
C LEU A 42 4.54 -13.67 18.51
N GLU A 43 5.72 -13.73 19.12
CA GLU A 43 6.72 -12.65 19.08
C GLU A 43 7.26 -12.41 17.66
N SER A 44 7.44 -13.48 16.88
CA SER A 44 7.83 -13.42 15.47
C SER A 44 6.73 -12.78 14.62
N LEU A 45 5.47 -13.21 14.78
CA LEU A 45 4.33 -12.63 14.08
C LEU A 45 4.16 -11.14 14.43
N ARG A 46 4.30 -10.78 15.71
CA ARG A 46 4.33 -9.37 16.15
C ARG A 46 5.44 -8.60 15.47
N GLY A 47 6.66 -9.13 15.46
CA GLY A 47 7.81 -8.47 14.80
C GLY A 47 7.56 -8.20 13.33
N GLN A 48 7.05 -9.19 12.59
CA GLN A 48 6.73 -9.07 11.17
C GLN A 48 5.61 -8.04 10.93
N TYR A 49 4.50 -8.15 11.67
CA TYR A 49 3.37 -7.24 11.52
C TYR A 49 3.78 -5.80 11.83
N THR A 50 4.42 -5.56 12.97
CA THR A 50 4.84 -4.21 13.40
C THR A 50 5.82 -3.61 12.41
N HIS A 51 6.78 -4.38 11.90
CA HIS A 51 7.72 -3.89 10.89
C HIS A 51 7.00 -3.43 9.62
N SER A 52 6.12 -4.25 9.05
CA SER A 52 5.36 -3.89 7.85
C SER A 52 4.41 -2.72 8.09
N ALA A 53 3.71 -2.71 9.24
CA ALA A 53 2.77 -1.65 9.60
C ALA A 53 3.48 -0.31 9.79
N VAL A 54 4.59 -0.27 10.51
CA VAL A 54 5.40 0.96 10.69
C VAL A 54 5.95 1.45 9.35
N GLY A 55 6.40 0.54 8.49
CA GLY A 55 6.82 0.89 7.13
C GLY A 55 5.71 1.57 6.34
N LEU A 56 4.49 1.02 6.37
CA LEU A 56 3.35 1.61 5.67
C LEU A 56 2.91 2.95 6.28
N ILE A 57 2.89 3.06 7.61
CA ILE A 57 2.59 4.31 8.32
C ILE A 57 3.59 5.40 7.94
N SER A 58 4.88 5.08 7.84
CA SER A 58 5.90 6.05 7.43
C SER A 58 5.70 6.52 5.99
N GLN A 59 5.29 5.63 5.08
CA GLN A 59 4.93 6.02 3.72
C GLN A 59 3.69 6.93 3.70
N ILE A 60 2.70 6.64 4.55
CA ILE A 60 1.51 7.48 4.68
C ILE A 60 1.87 8.88 5.16
N ASP A 61 2.70 8.97 6.21
CA ASP A 61 3.08 10.25 6.83
C ASP A 61 3.99 11.12 5.96
N SER A 62 4.75 10.50 5.05
CA SER A 62 5.64 11.21 4.13
C SER A 62 4.99 11.57 2.79
N SER A 63 3.78 11.08 2.52
CA SER A 63 3.08 11.30 1.25
C SER A 63 2.25 12.57 1.26
N THR A 64 2.23 13.27 0.13
CA THR A 64 1.23 14.30 -0.16
C THR A 64 0.18 13.71 -1.09
N TYR A 65 -1.08 13.70 -0.67
CA TYR A 65 -2.15 13.10 -1.45
C TYR A 65 -2.86 14.12 -2.35
N PRO A 66 -3.16 13.77 -3.60
CA PRO A 66 -3.75 14.67 -4.59
C PRO A 66 -5.20 15.07 -4.27
N ASN A 67 -5.92 14.26 -3.49
CA ASN A 67 -7.33 14.51 -3.18
C ASN A 67 -7.66 14.16 -1.72
N ALA A 68 -8.68 14.84 -1.17
CA ALA A 68 -9.08 14.70 0.23
C ALA A 68 -9.58 13.29 0.59
N LYS A 69 -10.18 12.57 -0.37
CA LYS A 69 -10.68 11.22 -0.14
C LYS A 69 -9.53 10.23 0.11
N LEU A 70 -8.44 10.35 -0.65
CA LEU A 70 -7.26 9.52 -0.46
C LEU A 70 -6.58 9.84 0.87
N THR A 71 -6.47 11.12 1.25
CA THR A 71 -5.99 11.53 2.58
C THR A 71 -6.81 10.91 3.71
N GLN A 72 -8.13 10.91 3.57
CA GLN A 72 -9.03 10.30 4.56
C GLN A 72 -8.77 8.79 4.69
N LEU A 73 -8.80 8.06 3.58
CA LEU A 73 -8.65 6.60 3.58
C LEU A 73 -7.28 6.15 4.10
N THR A 74 -6.20 6.87 3.78
CA THR A 74 -4.86 6.54 4.30
C THR A 74 -4.72 6.86 5.78
N SER A 75 -5.40 7.90 6.28
CA SER A 75 -5.49 8.18 7.71
C SER A 75 -6.27 7.10 8.47
N GLU A 76 -7.39 6.62 7.90
CA GLU A 76 -8.16 5.50 8.44
C GLU A 76 -7.33 4.20 8.46
N LEU A 77 -6.60 3.91 7.38
CA LEU A 77 -5.70 2.77 7.31
C LEU A 77 -4.61 2.85 8.39
N LYS A 78 -3.99 4.02 8.57
CA LYS A 78 -3.00 4.26 9.63
C LYS A 78 -3.59 3.96 11.02
N ALA A 79 -4.82 4.43 11.30
CA ALA A 79 -5.47 4.16 12.57
C ALA A 79 -5.70 2.65 12.81
N VAL A 80 -6.17 1.91 11.79
CA VAL A 80 -6.35 0.46 11.85
C VAL A 80 -5.03 -0.27 12.13
N LEU A 81 -3.94 0.15 11.46
CA LEU A 81 -2.61 -0.46 11.68
C LEU A 81 -2.11 -0.24 13.11
N ILE A 82 -2.30 0.96 13.66
CA ILE A 82 -1.91 1.29 15.04
C ILE A 82 -2.73 0.47 16.04
N GLU A 83 -4.03 0.35 15.85
CA GLU A 83 -4.87 -0.46 16.76
C GLU A 83 -4.49 -1.94 16.69
N ASN A 84 -4.22 -2.48 15.50
CA ASN A 84 -3.77 -3.86 15.36
C ASN A 84 -2.41 -4.12 16.03
N ILE A 85 -1.46 -3.17 15.97
CA ILE A 85 -0.22 -3.27 16.76
C ILE A 85 -0.56 -3.39 18.25
N ARG A 86 -1.46 -2.53 18.76
CA ARG A 86 -1.88 -2.53 20.17
C ARG A 86 -2.53 -3.86 20.57
N LEU A 87 -3.41 -4.40 19.73
CA LEU A 87 -4.10 -5.68 19.97
C LEU A 87 -3.12 -6.87 20.00
N ILE A 88 -2.10 -6.87 19.14
CA ILE A 88 -1.07 -7.91 19.15
C ILE A 88 -0.21 -7.82 20.42
N GLU A 89 0.16 -6.62 20.86
CA GLU A 89 0.86 -6.42 22.14
C GLU A 89 0.02 -6.89 23.34
N ASP A 90 -1.28 -6.59 23.35
CA ASP A 90 -2.20 -7.07 24.38
C ASP A 90 -2.29 -8.61 24.38
N LYS A 91 -2.27 -9.25 23.21
CA LYS A 91 -2.23 -10.72 23.09
C LYS A 91 -0.94 -11.33 23.64
N LEU A 92 0.21 -10.68 23.45
CA LEU A 92 1.49 -11.11 24.02
C LEU A 92 1.49 -11.00 25.55
N ARG A 93 0.94 -9.90 26.09
CA ARG A 93 0.81 -9.70 27.53
C ARG A 93 -0.20 -10.65 28.17
N THR A 94 -1.21 -11.07 27.41
CA THR A 94 -2.28 -11.97 27.87
C THR A 94 -2.51 -13.15 26.90
N PRO A 95 -1.56 -14.12 26.80
CA PRO A 95 -1.60 -15.17 25.78
C PRO A 95 -2.82 -16.09 25.84
N SER A 96 -3.45 -16.20 27.02
CA SER A 96 -4.68 -16.98 27.23
C SER A 96 -5.95 -16.27 26.74
N ILE A 97 -5.92 -14.96 26.51
CA ILE A 97 -7.07 -14.16 26.09
C ILE A 97 -7.07 -14.06 24.56
N ALA A 98 -8.21 -14.34 23.92
CA ALA A 98 -8.35 -14.16 22.48
C ALA A 98 -8.47 -12.67 22.13
N VAL A 99 -7.78 -12.24 21.07
CA VAL A 99 -7.93 -10.91 20.47
C VAL A 99 -8.34 -11.07 19.01
N THR A 100 -9.11 -10.12 18.49
CA THR A 100 -9.52 -10.08 17.08
C THR A 100 -8.95 -8.82 16.45
N LEU A 101 -8.20 -8.96 15.36
CA LEU A 101 -7.65 -7.82 14.64
C LEU A 101 -8.73 -7.15 13.79
N VAL A 102 -8.59 -5.85 13.60
CA VAL A 102 -9.42 -5.05 12.71
C VAL A 102 -8.94 -5.26 11.27
N SER A 103 -9.87 -5.60 10.37
CA SER A 103 -9.53 -5.79 8.96
C SER A 103 -9.16 -4.46 8.29
N SER A 104 -8.08 -4.47 7.52
CA SER A 104 -7.65 -3.36 6.66
C SER A 104 -7.95 -3.59 5.17
N THR A 105 -8.54 -4.74 4.81
CA THR A 105 -8.73 -5.17 3.42
C THR A 105 -9.51 -4.16 2.59
N ASP A 106 -10.68 -3.73 3.07
CA ASP A 106 -11.56 -2.83 2.30
C ASP A 106 -10.95 -1.44 2.13
N LEU A 107 -10.16 -0.98 3.11
CA LEU A 107 -9.44 0.29 3.01
C LEU A 107 -8.35 0.20 1.94
N ILE A 108 -7.58 -0.88 1.93
CA ILE A 108 -6.53 -1.11 0.92
C ILE A 108 -7.13 -1.21 -0.48
N VAL A 109 -8.25 -1.92 -0.64
CA VAL A 109 -8.96 -2.02 -1.94
C VAL A 109 -9.37 -0.64 -2.43
N GLN A 110 -10.07 0.15 -1.60
CA GLN A 110 -10.51 1.51 -1.98
C GLN A 110 -9.35 2.45 -2.31
N ILE A 111 -8.25 2.38 -1.55
CA ILE A 111 -7.04 3.17 -1.82
C ILE A 111 -6.46 2.81 -3.19
N ASN A 112 -6.31 1.51 -3.48
CA ASN A 112 -5.76 1.05 -4.76
C ASN A 112 -6.65 1.41 -5.95
N GLU A 113 -7.96 1.36 -5.79
CA GLU A 113 -8.91 1.80 -6.81
C GLU A 113 -8.75 3.29 -7.13
N LEU A 114 -8.66 4.14 -6.11
CA LEU A 114 -8.44 5.58 -6.30
C LEU A 114 -7.09 5.87 -6.97
N ILE A 115 -6.02 5.21 -6.52
CA ILE A 115 -4.70 5.34 -7.16
C ILE A 115 -4.77 4.96 -8.65
N SER A 116 -5.49 3.89 -8.97
CA SER A 116 -5.66 3.43 -10.35
C SER A 116 -6.41 4.45 -11.21
N VAL A 117 -7.46 5.08 -10.67
CA VAL A 117 -8.21 6.13 -11.36
C VAL A 117 -7.33 7.36 -11.63
N GLU A 118 -6.55 7.80 -10.65
CA GLU A 118 -5.63 8.93 -10.81
C GLU A 118 -4.54 8.62 -11.85
N GLN A 119 -4.01 7.40 -11.85
CA GLN A 119 -3.01 6.96 -12.83
C GLN A 119 -3.55 7.01 -14.27
N VAL A 120 -4.80 6.59 -14.50
CA VAL A 120 -5.45 6.71 -15.81
C VAL A 120 -5.56 8.17 -16.26
N GLY A 121 -5.85 9.09 -15.32
CA GLY A 121 -5.88 10.52 -15.58
C GLY A 121 -4.51 11.06 -16.03
N ILE A 122 -3.44 10.70 -15.30
CA ILE A 122 -2.05 11.05 -15.62
C ILE A 122 -1.68 10.52 -17.01
N ASP A 123 -1.97 9.26 -17.30
CA ASP A 123 -1.63 8.63 -18.58
C ASP A 123 -2.36 9.28 -19.75
N THR A 124 -3.65 9.62 -19.56
CA THR A 124 -4.46 10.32 -20.56
C THR A 124 -3.91 11.72 -20.84
N PHE A 125 -3.48 12.44 -19.80
CA PHE A 125 -2.86 13.76 -19.96
C PHE A 125 -1.52 13.67 -20.69
N ASN A 126 -0.65 12.76 -20.26
CA ASN A 126 0.64 12.51 -20.89
C ASN A 126 0.50 12.10 -22.36
N ALA A 127 -0.53 11.30 -22.69
CA ALA A 127 -0.84 10.94 -24.06
C ALA A 127 -1.13 12.15 -24.95
N LYS A 128 -1.91 13.12 -24.47
CA LYS A 128 -2.18 14.38 -25.19
C LYS A 128 -0.90 15.21 -25.40
N LEU A 129 0.01 15.19 -24.43
CA LEU A 129 1.26 15.94 -24.52
C LEU A 129 2.28 15.35 -25.51
N ARG A 130 2.27 14.03 -25.73
CA ARG A 130 3.20 13.38 -26.68
C ARG A 130 3.13 13.98 -28.09
N ASP A 131 1.94 14.36 -28.52
CA ASP A 131 1.72 14.94 -29.83
C ASP A 131 1.92 16.47 -29.89
N LYS A 132 2.14 17.13 -28.75
CA LYS A 132 2.21 18.60 -28.68
C LYS A 132 3.32 19.15 -29.58
N SER A 133 4.53 18.59 -29.51
CA SER A 133 5.67 19.06 -30.30
C SER A 133 5.42 18.89 -31.80
N ARG A 134 4.86 17.74 -32.20
CA ARG A 134 4.48 17.45 -33.59
C ARG A 134 3.41 18.41 -34.08
N HIS A 135 2.39 18.70 -33.27
CA HIS A 135 1.35 19.66 -33.63
C HIS A 135 1.87 21.09 -33.75
N LEU A 136 2.76 21.51 -32.84
CA LEU A 136 3.40 22.82 -32.93
C LEU A 136 4.24 22.95 -34.21
N GLU A 137 5.03 21.94 -34.54
CA GLU A 137 5.83 21.92 -35.77
C GLU A 137 4.93 22.00 -37.02
N LEU A 138 3.84 21.25 -37.05
CA LEU A 138 2.86 21.30 -38.14
C LEU A 138 2.21 22.67 -38.29
N ILE A 139 1.84 23.31 -37.17
CA ILE A 139 1.26 24.66 -37.18
C ILE A 139 2.29 25.67 -37.69
N THR A 140 3.52 25.63 -37.18
CA THR A 140 4.61 26.53 -37.60
C THR A 140 4.92 26.36 -39.09
N ASN A 141 5.00 25.13 -39.58
CA ASN A 141 5.26 24.87 -41.00
C ASN A 141 4.12 25.41 -41.88
N ARG A 142 2.86 25.12 -41.52
CA ARG A 142 1.68 25.61 -42.25
C ARG A 142 1.62 27.13 -42.28
N PHE A 143 1.93 27.80 -41.17
CA PHE A 143 1.98 29.25 -41.09
C PHE A 143 3.01 29.81 -42.09
N TRP A 144 4.25 29.31 -42.06
CA TRP A 144 5.31 29.83 -42.92
C TRP A 144 5.09 29.55 -44.40
N VAL A 145 4.51 28.39 -44.75
CA VAL A 145 4.13 28.09 -46.13
C VAL A 145 3.09 29.09 -46.63
N ARG A 146 2.03 29.34 -45.85
CA ARG A 146 0.98 30.30 -46.21
C ARG A 146 1.49 31.72 -46.31
N PHE A 147 2.30 32.14 -45.34
CA PHE A 147 2.90 33.47 -45.32
C PHE A 147 3.79 33.70 -46.55
N ARG A 148 4.67 32.74 -46.87
CA ARG A 148 5.51 32.82 -48.08
C ARG A 148 4.67 32.92 -49.35
N SER A 149 3.65 32.07 -49.51
CA SER A 149 2.79 32.11 -50.69
C SER A 149 2.10 33.46 -50.88
N ALA A 150 1.62 34.07 -49.79
CA ALA A 150 1.02 35.41 -49.85
C ALA A 150 2.03 36.48 -50.26
N CYS A 151 3.27 36.42 -49.74
CA CYS A 151 4.33 37.32 -50.18
C CYS A 151 4.70 37.11 -51.66
N ASP A 152 4.77 35.86 -52.12
CA ASP A 152 5.07 35.55 -53.52
C ASP A 152 3.98 36.07 -54.47
N GLU A 153 2.71 36.02 -54.07
CA GLU A 153 1.59 36.62 -54.82
C GLU A 153 1.74 38.14 -54.93
N LEU A 154 1.96 38.83 -53.81
CA LEU A 154 2.15 40.29 -53.79
C LEU A 154 3.35 40.74 -54.63
N LEU A 155 4.45 39.99 -54.59
CA LEU A 155 5.64 40.30 -55.39
C LEU A 155 5.36 40.15 -56.90
N LYS A 156 4.62 39.10 -57.30
CA LYS A 156 4.24 38.90 -58.71
C LYS A 156 3.33 40.02 -59.22
N GLU A 157 2.32 40.40 -58.45
CA GLU A 157 1.43 41.51 -58.78
C GLU A 157 2.23 42.81 -58.96
N SER A 158 3.09 43.13 -58.00
CA SER A 158 3.95 44.33 -58.04
C SER A 158 4.90 44.34 -59.25
N GLN A 159 5.51 43.19 -59.57
CA GLN A 159 6.40 43.04 -60.73
C GLN A 159 5.66 43.27 -62.05
N GLN A 160 4.41 42.79 -62.14
CA GLN A 160 3.57 42.96 -63.32
C GLN A 160 3.15 44.42 -63.51
N GLU A 161 2.80 45.14 -62.45
CA GLU A 161 2.52 46.58 -62.50
C GLU A 161 3.74 47.40 -62.98
N ILE A 162 4.93 47.11 -62.46
CA ILE A 162 6.17 47.77 -62.89
C ILE A 162 6.45 47.52 -64.39
N THR A 163 6.19 46.31 -64.86
CA THR A 163 6.39 45.95 -66.27
C THR A 163 5.41 46.67 -67.17
N ASN A 164 4.15 46.80 -66.75
CA ASN A 164 3.11 47.54 -67.48
C ASN A 164 3.38 49.06 -67.53
N TYR A 165 4.06 49.62 -66.52
CA TYR A 165 4.45 51.04 -66.49
C TYR A 165 5.68 51.39 -67.34
N LYS A 166 6.46 50.40 -67.78
CA LYS A 166 7.68 50.57 -68.59
C LYS A 166 7.45 50.40 -70.10
N VAL A 167 6.20 50.24 -70.53
CA VAL A 167 5.73 50.25 -71.92
C VAL A 167 5.13 51.62 -72.22
#